data_AF-A0A519VRB3-F1
#
_entry.id   AF-A0A519VRB3-F1
#
_cell.length_a   1.000
_cell.length_b   1.000
_cell.length_c   1.000
_cell.angle_alpha   90.00
_cell.angle_beta   90.00
_cell.angle_gamma   90.00
#
_symmetry.space_group_name_H-M   'P 1'
#
loop_
_entity.id
_entity.type
_entity.pdbx_description
1 polymer ?
#
loop_
_entity_poly.entity_id
_entity_poly.type
_entity_poly.pdbx_seq_one_letter_code
_entity_poly.pdbx_strand_id
1 'polypeptide(L)'
;FQQWYAFPLYGLASISWALRKDYKKFFQKRVGARENVHPKIEYFNLFFYKFLYYFLFIAVPILVMDAAWWQVLIGFVILHIAQGVTMGLVFQLAHVVEGTAFPVPDAVGNMEEVWAEHQMHTTANFATNSPAAAFFLGGLNRQIEHHLFPKICHVHYGWISGIVKATAFEFGLPYHENPTFLKALASHYRMLKKMGTSEV
;
A
#
# COMPACT_ATOMS: atom_id res chain seq x y z
N PHE A 1 -6.27 -3.13 -20.47
CA PHE A 1 -7.54 -2.72 -19.84
C PHE A 1 -7.41 -2.30 -18.38
N GLN A 2 -6.36 -2.70 -17.64
CA GLN A 2 -6.27 -2.46 -16.19
C GLN A 2 -6.28 -0.97 -15.80
N GLN A 3 -5.74 -0.10 -16.65
CA GLN A 3 -5.62 1.33 -16.41
C GLN A 3 -6.97 2.04 -16.19
N TRP A 4 -8.09 1.45 -16.61
CA TRP A 4 -9.43 2.03 -16.49
C TRP A 4 -10.14 1.64 -15.21
N TYR A 5 -10.01 0.38 -14.78
CA TYR A 5 -10.75 -0.13 -13.62
C TYR A 5 -9.94 -0.13 -12.33
N ALA A 6 -8.60 -0.10 -12.39
CA ALA A 6 -7.76 -0.18 -11.19
C ALA A 6 -8.02 0.99 -10.22
N PHE A 7 -8.08 2.24 -10.71
CA PHE A 7 -8.29 3.42 -9.86
C PHE A 7 -9.63 3.40 -9.10
N PRO A 8 -10.79 3.13 -9.75
CA PRO A 8 -12.04 2.91 -9.03
C PRO A 8 -11.96 1.75 -8.01
N LEU A 9 -11.30 0.65 -8.36
CA LEU A 9 -11.17 -0.51 -7.46
C LEU A 9 -10.30 -0.23 -6.24
N TYR A 10 -9.31 0.66 -6.33
CA TYR A 10 -8.54 1.10 -5.16
C TYR A 10 -9.44 1.72 -4.09
N GLY A 11 -10.46 2.49 -4.49
CA GLY A 11 -11.46 3.03 -3.56
C GLY A 11 -12.23 1.95 -2.77
N LEU A 12 -12.37 0.75 -3.33
CA LEU A 12 -13.06 -0.36 -2.66
C LEU A 12 -12.16 -1.11 -1.66
N ALA A 13 -10.85 -0.85 -1.66
CA ALA A 13 -9.89 -1.59 -0.83
C ALA A 13 -10.20 -1.43 0.67
N SER A 14 -10.45 -0.20 1.14
CA SER A 14 -10.74 0.06 2.56
C SER A 14 -12.10 -0.51 2.98
N ILE A 15 -13.13 -0.41 2.12
CA ILE A 15 -14.45 -1.04 2.36
C ILE A 15 -14.31 -2.55 2.49
N SER A 16 -13.60 -3.18 1.54
CA SER A 16 -13.33 -4.61 1.54
C SER A 16 -12.58 -5.03 2.80
N TRP A 17 -11.63 -4.21 3.27
CA TRP A 17 -10.92 -4.46 4.51
C TRP A 17 -11.85 -4.43 5.72
N ALA A 18 -12.61 -3.34 5.86
CA ALA A 18 -13.54 -3.15 6.96
C ALA A 18 -14.57 -4.27 7.07
N LEU A 19 -15.19 -4.66 5.95
CA LEU A 19 -16.36 -5.56 5.95
C LEU A 19 -16.03 -7.03 5.70
N ARG A 20 -14.91 -7.36 5.04
CA ARG A 20 -14.65 -8.72 4.55
C ARG A 20 -13.27 -9.25 4.86
N LYS A 21 -12.21 -8.50 4.53
CA LYS A 21 -10.84 -9.03 4.48
C LYS A 21 -10.36 -9.50 5.85
N ASP A 22 -10.66 -8.74 6.91
CA ASP A 22 -10.27 -9.14 8.27
C ASP A 22 -10.91 -10.45 8.66
N TYR A 23 -12.23 -10.58 8.55
CA TYR A 23 -12.93 -11.83 8.86
C TYR A 23 -12.43 -12.98 7.99
N LYS A 24 -12.34 -12.77 6.67
CA LYS A 24 -11.87 -13.80 5.74
C LYS A 24 -10.47 -14.25 6.12
N LYS A 25 -9.54 -13.34 6.39
CA LYS A 25 -8.16 -13.67 6.74
C LYS A 25 -8.06 -14.29 8.13
N PHE A 26 -8.83 -13.83 9.10
CA PHE A 26 -8.85 -14.38 10.45
C PHE A 26 -9.31 -15.84 10.48
N PHE A 27 -10.35 -16.20 9.71
CA PHE A 27 -10.88 -17.56 9.64
C PHE A 27 -10.26 -18.43 8.54
N GLN A 28 -9.37 -17.88 7.71
CA GLN A 28 -8.65 -18.65 6.69
C GLN A 28 -7.60 -19.53 7.38
N LYS A 29 -7.61 -20.84 7.08
CA LYS A 29 -6.71 -21.84 7.69
C LYS A 29 -5.22 -21.50 7.59
N ARG A 30 -4.79 -20.90 6.46
CA ARG A 30 -3.40 -20.55 6.18
C ARG A 30 -3.28 -19.18 5.53
N VAL A 31 -2.32 -18.39 5.95
CA VAL A 31 -1.98 -17.09 5.33
C VAL A 31 -0.51 -17.16 4.88
N GLY A 32 -0.29 -17.24 3.57
CA GLY A 32 1.03 -17.56 3.03
C GLY A 32 1.51 -18.93 3.51
N ALA A 33 2.76 -19.00 3.96
CA ALA A 33 3.36 -20.22 4.51
C ALA A 33 3.00 -20.49 5.99
N ARG A 34 2.18 -19.63 6.64
CA ARG A 34 1.83 -19.75 8.07
C ARG A 34 0.43 -20.34 8.24
N GLU A 35 0.30 -21.27 9.18
CA GLU A 35 -1.01 -21.68 9.69
C GLU A 35 -1.58 -20.58 10.60
N ASN A 36 -2.89 -20.39 10.50
CA ASN A 36 -3.57 -19.31 11.20
C ASN A 36 -4.25 -19.87 12.45
N VAL A 37 -3.55 -19.78 13.57
CA VAL A 37 -4.02 -20.25 14.88
C VAL A 37 -4.07 -19.05 15.82
N HIS A 38 -5.26 -18.70 16.28
CA HIS A 38 -5.50 -17.51 17.09
C HIS A 38 -5.79 -17.88 18.55
N PRO A 39 -5.13 -17.23 19.52
CA PRO A 39 -5.56 -17.24 20.91
C PRO A 39 -6.98 -16.68 21.07
N LYS A 40 -7.72 -17.09 22.12
CA LYS A 40 -9.10 -16.64 22.36
C LYS A 40 -9.23 -15.11 22.46
N ILE A 41 -8.20 -14.42 22.96
CA ILE A 41 -8.19 -12.96 23.05
C ILE A 41 -8.29 -12.28 21.69
N GLU A 42 -7.77 -12.89 20.62
CA GLU A 42 -7.82 -12.29 19.28
C GLU A 42 -9.22 -12.32 18.67
N TYR A 43 -10.07 -13.28 19.09
CA TYR A 43 -11.48 -13.28 18.72
C TYR A 43 -12.20 -12.10 19.38
N PHE A 44 -11.93 -11.86 20.67
CA PHE A 44 -12.44 -10.69 21.37
C PHE A 44 -11.95 -9.41 20.68
N ASN A 45 -10.65 -9.28 20.42
CA ASN A 45 -10.08 -8.11 19.74
C ASN A 45 -10.76 -7.85 18.40
N LEU A 46 -10.91 -8.88 17.56
CA LEU A 46 -11.56 -8.73 16.26
C LEU A 46 -12.97 -8.17 16.41
N PHE A 47 -13.83 -8.80 17.21
CA PHE A 47 -15.24 -8.40 17.28
C PHE A 47 -15.47 -7.12 18.08
N PHE A 48 -14.75 -6.93 19.19
CA PHE A 48 -14.86 -5.75 20.03
C PHE A 48 -14.39 -4.49 19.29
N TYR A 49 -13.21 -4.52 18.66
CA TYR A 49 -12.72 -3.34 17.93
C TYR A 49 -13.50 -3.09 16.64
N LYS A 50 -14.06 -4.12 15.99
CA LYS A 50 -15.02 -3.92 14.88
C LYS A 50 -16.30 -3.25 15.36
N PHE A 51 -16.87 -3.72 16.46
CA PHE A 51 -18.03 -3.08 17.08
C PHE A 51 -17.72 -1.62 17.43
N LEU A 52 -16.62 -1.37 18.13
CA LEU A 52 -16.20 -0.01 18.51
C LEU A 52 -15.99 0.88 17.29
N TYR A 53 -15.38 0.36 16.23
CA TYR A 53 -15.20 1.09 14.97
C TYR A 53 -16.55 1.50 14.35
N TYR A 54 -17.48 0.56 14.14
CA TYR A 54 -18.79 0.91 13.57
C TYR A 54 -19.62 1.78 14.50
N PHE A 55 -19.50 1.59 15.81
CA PHE A 55 -20.15 2.44 16.79
C PHE A 55 -19.66 3.88 16.65
N LEU A 56 -18.34 4.11 16.62
CA LEU A 56 -17.76 5.44 16.51
C LEU A 56 -18.02 6.11 15.16
N PHE A 57 -17.93 5.39 14.05
CA PHE A 57 -18.01 5.97 12.71
C PHE A 57 -19.39 5.96 12.08
N ILE A 58 -20.36 5.23 12.66
CA ILE A 58 -21.73 5.16 12.16
C ILE A 58 -22.72 5.52 13.27
N ALA A 59 -22.73 4.79 14.39
CA ALA A 59 -23.75 4.98 15.42
C ALA A 59 -23.65 6.35 16.10
N VAL A 60 -22.45 6.78 16.51
CA VAL A 60 -22.25 8.08 17.15
C VAL A 60 -22.70 9.24 16.24
N PRO A 61 -22.26 9.35 14.97
CA PRO A 61 -22.77 10.37 14.05
C PRO A 61 -24.29 10.38 13.92
N ILE A 62 -24.94 9.21 13.84
CA ILE A 62 -26.41 9.11 13.78
C ILE A 62 -27.06 9.65 15.06
N LEU A 63 -26.44 9.43 16.22
CA LEU A 63 -27.01 9.83 17.51
C LEU A 63 -26.79 11.30 17.85
N VAL A 64 -25.71 11.93 17.36
CA VAL A 64 -25.30 13.29 17.77
C VAL A 64 -25.43 14.35 16.68
N MET A 65 -25.55 13.96 15.41
CA MET A 65 -25.70 14.91 14.30
C MET A 65 -27.15 15.02 13.86
N ASP A 66 -27.57 16.22 13.46
CA ASP A 66 -28.85 16.44 12.77
C ASP A 66 -28.73 16.03 11.29
N ALA A 67 -28.48 14.74 11.07
CA ALA A 67 -28.35 14.13 9.76
C ALA A 67 -29.19 12.85 9.70
N ALA A 68 -29.85 12.62 8.58
CA ALA A 68 -30.53 11.36 8.36
C ALA A 68 -29.51 10.21 8.31
N TRP A 69 -29.89 9.03 8.83
CA TRP A 69 -29.01 7.86 8.92
C TRP A 69 -28.33 7.50 7.58
N TRP A 70 -29.03 7.68 6.45
CA TRP A 70 -28.50 7.39 5.13
C TRP A 70 -27.41 8.39 4.70
N GLN A 71 -27.46 9.64 5.17
CA GLN A 71 -26.40 10.64 4.92
C GLN A 71 -25.12 10.23 5.63
N VAL A 72 -25.22 9.70 6.86
CA VAL A 72 -24.07 9.15 7.60
C VAL A 72 -23.47 7.96 6.84
N LEU A 73 -24.30 7.04 6.34
CA LEU A 73 -23.80 5.90 5.56
C LEU A 73 -23.11 6.33 4.26
N ILE A 74 -23.64 7.34 3.56
CA ILE A 74 -22.97 7.92 2.39
C ILE A 74 -21.61 8.51 2.80
N GLY A 75 -21.55 9.27 3.89
CA GLY A 75 -20.30 9.81 4.43
C GLY A 75 -19.29 8.71 4.77
N PHE A 76 -19.74 7.62 5.38
CA PHE A 76 -18.92 6.44 5.68
C PHE A 76 -18.35 5.79 4.41
N VAL A 77 -19.17 5.65 3.36
CA VAL A 77 -18.72 5.12 2.06
C VAL A 77 -17.69 6.06 1.41
N ILE A 78 -17.94 7.37 1.41
CA ILE A 78 -17.01 8.38 0.87
C ILE A 78 -15.68 8.35 1.62
N LEU A 79 -15.70 8.27 2.95
CA LEU A 79 -14.50 8.12 3.79
C LEU A 79 -13.67 6.92 3.31
N HIS A 80 -14.31 5.76 3.14
CA HIS A 80 -13.59 4.56 2.72
C HIS A 80 -13.11 4.62 1.28
N ILE A 81 -13.86 5.25 0.36
CA ILE A 81 -13.39 5.48 -1.01
C ILE A 81 -12.15 6.36 -1.00
N ALA A 82 -12.17 7.48 -0.27
CA ALA A 82 -11.02 8.37 -0.14
C ALA A 82 -9.81 7.63 0.44
N GLN A 83 -9.99 6.92 1.56
CA GLN A 83 -8.92 6.14 2.18
C GLN A 83 -8.40 5.04 1.23
N GLY A 84 -9.28 4.33 0.54
CA GLY A 84 -8.92 3.28 -0.41
C GLY A 84 -8.11 3.80 -1.59
N VAL A 85 -8.54 4.91 -2.19
CA VAL A 85 -7.80 5.57 -3.28
C VAL A 85 -6.44 6.07 -2.79
N THR A 86 -6.39 6.77 -1.65
CA THR A 86 -5.11 7.25 -1.09
C THR A 86 -4.15 6.10 -0.82
N MET A 87 -4.60 5.06 -0.13
CA MET A 87 -3.76 3.91 0.21
C MET A 87 -3.32 3.14 -1.04
N GLY A 88 -4.25 2.93 -1.97
CA GLY A 88 -3.98 2.29 -3.25
C GLY A 88 -2.91 3.06 -4.03
N LEU A 89 -3.08 4.36 -4.22
CA LEU A 89 -2.08 5.16 -4.93
C LEU A 89 -0.73 5.13 -4.23
N VAL A 90 -0.64 5.40 -2.93
CA VAL A 90 0.64 5.45 -2.22
C VAL A 90 1.45 4.17 -2.38
N PHE A 91 0.83 3.00 -2.19
CA PHE A 91 1.55 1.73 -2.36
C PHE A 91 1.80 1.34 -3.82
N GLN A 92 0.84 1.60 -4.72
CA GLN A 92 0.99 1.23 -6.12
C GLN A 92 2.02 2.08 -6.84
N LEU A 93 2.15 3.37 -6.48
CA LEU A 93 3.20 4.24 -7.00
C LEU A 93 4.61 3.81 -6.55
N ALA A 94 4.71 3.01 -5.49
CA ALA A 94 5.97 2.49 -5.00
C ALA A 94 6.36 1.12 -5.58
N HIS A 95 5.45 0.41 -6.26
CA HIS A 95 5.72 -0.97 -6.73
C HIS A 95 5.24 -1.28 -8.16
N VAL A 96 4.27 -0.53 -8.68
CA VAL A 96 3.66 -0.79 -10.00
C VAL A 96 3.86 0.42 -10.89
N VAL A 97 5.11 0.73 -11.19
CA VAL A 97 5.51 1.82 -12.08
C VAL A 97 6.43 1.26 -13.16
N GLU A 98 6.79 2.08 -14.15
CA GLU A 98 7.78 1.66 -15.13
C GLU A 98 9.15 1.50 -14.46
N GLY A 99 9.91 0.49 -14.88
CA GLY A 99 11.25 0.19 -14.37
C GLY A 99 11.26 -0.90 -13.30
N THR A 100 10.23 -0.99 -12.46
CA THR A 100 10.17 -2.04 -11.42
C THR A 100 9.96 -3.43 -12.05
N ALA A 101 10.66 -4.41 -11.51
CA ALA A 101 10.56 -5.81 -11.93
C ALA A 101 9.43 -6.55 -11.19
N PHE A 102 8.93 -7.63 -11.82
CA PHE A 102 7.95 -8.57 -11.25
C PHE A 102 8.51 -9.99 -11.33
N PRO A 103 9.61 -10.27 -10.62
CA PRO A 103 10.29 -11.56 -10.71
C PRO A 103 9.36 -12.68 -10.21
N VAL A 104 9.46 -13.83 -10.86
CA VAL A 104 8.67 -15.03 -10.56
C VAL A 104 9.56 -16.00 -9.79
N PRO A 105 9.05 -16.70 -8.78
CA PRO A 105 9.84 -17.70 -8.07
C PRO A 105 10.25 -18.87 -8.99
N ASP A 106 11.31 -19.56 -8.59
CA ASP A 106 11.75 -20.79 -9.22
C ASP A 106 10.72 -21.94 -9.08
N ALA A 107 11.03 -23.10 -9.66
CA ALA A 107 10.15 -24.27 -9.63
C ALA A 107 9.84 -24.81 -8.21
N VAL A 108 10.65 -24.45 -7.20
CA VAL A 108 10.46 -24.86 -5.80
C VAL A 108 9.92 -23.73 -4.92
N GLY A 109 9.67 -22.55 -5.50
CA GLY A 109 9.03 -21.41 -4.83
C GLY A 109 9.98 -20.37 -4.23
N ASN A 110 11.28 -20.42 -4.53
CA ASN A 110 12.27 -19.46 -4.01
C ASN A 110 12.50 -18.29 -4.96
N MET A 111 12.88 -17.15 -4.38
CA MET A 111 13.45 -16.02 -5.13
C MET A 111 14.97 -16.14 -5.09
N GLU A 112 15.64 -16.15 -6.25
CA GLU A 112 17.10 -16.30 -6.32
C GLU A 112 17.86 -15.01 -5.93
N GLU A 113 17.23 -13.85 -6.09
CA GLU A 113 17.84 -12.55 -5.79
C GLU A 113 18.11 -12.38 -4.28
N VAL A 114 19.26 -11.75 -3.96
CA VAL A 114 19.53 -11.32 -2.59
C VAL A 114 18.48 -10.30 -2.16
N TRP A 115 17.95 -10.44 -0.95
CA TRP A 115 16.81 -9.63 -0.49
C TRP A 115 16.96 -8.12 -0.72
N ALA A 116 18.14 -7.54 -0.47
CA ALA A 116 18.36 -6.11 -0.65
C ALA A 116 18.29 -5.69 -2.12
N GLU A 117 18.92 -6.45 -3.01
CA GLU A 117 18.85 -6.26 -4.47
C GLU A 117 17.41 -6.41 -4.96
N HIS A 118 16.69 -7.43 -4.48
CA HIS A 118 15.27 -7.61 -4.78
C HIS A 118 14.43 -6.37 -4.43
N GLN A 119 14.67 -5.74 -3.27
CA GLN A 119 13.98 -4.49 -2.92
C GLN A 119 14.30 -3.36 -3.91
N MET A 120 15.56 -3.24 -4.37
CA MET A 120 15.97 -2.22 -5.34
C MET A 120 15.29 -2.41 -6.71
N HIS A 121 15.11 -3.66 -7.15
CA HIS A 121 14.48 -3.98 -8.43
C HIS A 121 12.94 -3.87 -8.40
N THR A 122 12.31 -4.15 -7.26
CA THR A 122 10.84 -4.26 -7.16
C THR A 122 10.16 -3.05 -6.50
N THR A 123 10.96 -2.05 -6.10
CA THR A 123 10.47 -0.86 -5.40
C THR A 123 10.93 0.41 -6.09
N ALA A 124 10.08 1.43 -6.06
CA ALA A 124 10.35 2.77 -6.54
C ALA A 124 10.02 3.82 -5.49
N ASN A 125 10.79 4.90 -5.51
CA ASN A 125 10.54 6.12 -4.77
C ASN A 125 9.78 7.13 -5.63
N PHE A 126 9.08 8.06 -5.00
CA PHE A 126 8.42 9.16 -5.71
C PHE A 126 8.39 10.45 -4.89
N ALA A 127 8.42 11.60 -5.58
CA ALA A 127 8.33 12.92 -4.95
C ALA A 127 9.28 13.09 -3.74
N THR A 128 10.48 12.51 -3.80
CA THR A 128 11.45 12.42 -2.70
C THR A 128 11.95 13.77 -2.21
N ASN A 129 11.88 14.80 -3.04
CA ASN A 129 12.23 16.18 -2.69
C ASN A 129 11.03 17.00 -2.17
N SER A 130 9.86 16.39 -1.96
CA SER A 130 8.66 17.08 -1.42
C SER A 130 8.53 16.86 0.09
N PRO A 131 8.71 17.91 0.92
CA PRO A 131 8.47 17.81 2.37
C PRO A 131 7.02 17.48 2.69
N ALA A 132 6.07 17.99 1.90
CA ALA A 132 4.66 17.67 2.03
C ALA A 132 4.40 16.18 1.80
N ALA A 133 4.96 15.58 0.74
CA ALA A 133 4.84 14.15 0.52
C ALA A 133 5.49 13.35 1.67
N ALA A 134 6.68 13.76 2.13
CA ALA A 134 7.35 13.10 3.24
C ALA A 134 6.51 13.11 4.53
N PHE A 135 5.86 14.23 4.84
CA PHE A 135 5.03 14.40 6.03
C PHE A 135 3.71 13.62 5.93
N PHE A 136 2.90 13.91 4.91
CA PHE A 136 1.56 13.33 4.79
C PHE A 136 1.58 11.82 4.50
N LEU A 137 2.65 11.31 3.91
CA LEU A 137 2.79 9.89 3.59
C LEU A 137 3.63 9.14 4.62
N GLY A 138 4.07 9.78 5.71
CA GLY A 138 4.91 9.15 6.74
C GLY A 138 6.20 8.54 6.16
N GLY A 139 6.76 9.18 5.14
CA GLY A 139 7.96 8.72 4.42
C GLY A 139 7.78 7.56 3.45
N LEU A 140 6.56 7.05 3.21
CA LEU A 140 6.29 5.98 2.22
C LEU A 140 6.58 6.37 0.76
N ASN A 141 6.85 7.65 0.51
CA ASN A 141 7.34 8.12 -0.78
C ASN A 141 8.85 7.79 -1.00
N ARG A 142 9.52 7.30 0.05
CA ARG A 142 10.88 6.74 0.09
C ARG A 142 10.80 5.26 0.49
N GLN A 143 10.09 4.49 -0.33
CA GLN A 143 9.77 3.10 -0.06
C GLN A 143 10.99 2.17 -0.13
N ILE A 144 11.98 2.49 -0.97
CA ILE A 144 13.25 1.75 -1.02
C ILE A 144 13.90 1.78 0.38
N GLU A 145 14.02 2.96 0.98
CA GLU A 145 14.60 3.13 2.32
C GLU A 145 13.73 2.49 3.40
N HIS A 146 12.40 2.57 3.27
CA HIS A 146 11.48 1.89 4.18
C HIS A 146 11.71 0.38 4.20
N HIS A 147 11.93 -0.24 3.04
CA HIS A 147 12.18 -1.66 2.96
C HIS A 147 13.59 -2.06 3.41
N LEU A 148 14.61 -1.30 3.04
CA LEU A 148 15.99 -1.58 3.45
C LEU A 148 16.24 -1.35 4.94
N PHE A 149 15.59 -0.33 5.53
CA PHE A 149 15.82 0.11 6.90
C PHE A 149 14.52 0.25 7.72
N PRO A 150 13.71 -0.83 7.86
CA PRO A 150 12.38 -0.76 8.45
C PRO A 150 12.36 -0.40 9.94
N LYS A 151 13.53 -0.44 10.60
CA LYS A 151 13.72 -0.09 12.01
C LYS A 151 14.14 1.36 12.23
N ILE A 152 14.41 2.12 11.17
CA ILE A 152 14.81 3.53 11.26
C ILE A 152 13.58 4.43 11.11
N CYS A 153 13.52 5.50 11.91
CA CYS A 153 12.43 6.46 11.80
C CYS A 153 12.44 7.15 10.43
N HIS A 154 11.26 7.27 9.82
CA HIS A 154 11.06 7.81 8.47
C HIS A 154 11.60 9.24 8.28
N VAL A 155 11.77 10.00 9.35
CA VAL A 155 12.37 11.35 9.32
C VAL A 155 13.80 11.33 8.78
N HIS A 156 14.51 10.20 8.90
CA HIS A 156 15.87 10.04 8.40
C HIS A 156 15.94 9.57 6.95
N TYR A 157 14.83 9.12 6.36
CA TYR A 157 14.83 8.52 5.01
C TYR A 157 15.33 9.48 3.95
N GLY A 158 15.10 10.80 4.08
CA GLY A 158 15.63 11.77 3.11
C GLY A 158 17.16 11.83 3.06
N TRP A 159 17.84 11.58 4.18
CA TRP A 159 19.30 11.59 4.25
C TRP A 159 19.84 10.23 3.81
N ILE A 160 19.21 9.16 4.27
CA ILE A 160 19.54 7.78 3.91
C ILE A 160 19.38 7.57 2.41
N SER A 161 18.37 8.14 1.76
CA SER A 161 18.17 7.99 0.32
C SER A 161 19.35 8.49 -0.51
N GLY A 162 20.07 9.52 -0.03
CA GLY A 162 21.28 9.99 -0.70
C GLY A 162 22.41 8.94 -0.67
N ILE A 163 22.58 8.29 0.49
CA ILE A 163 23.57 7.23 0.70
C ILE A 163 23.19 5.99 -0.13
N VAL A 164 21.94 5.53 -0.02
CA VAL A 164 21.42 4.36 -0.75
C VAL A 164 21.57 4.56 -2.25
N LYS A 165 21.22 5.74 -2.78
CA LYS A 165 21.34 6.04 -4.21
C LYS A 165 22.80 6.02 -4.68
N ALA A 166 23.73 6.55 -3.89
CA ALA A 166 25.16 6.52 -4.21
C ALA A 166 25.70 5.08 -4.20
N THR A 167 25.35 4.29 -3.18
CA THR A 167 25.73 2.89 -3.07
C THR A 167 25.11 2.05 -4.20
N ALA A 168 23.83 2.26 -4.55
CA ALA A 168 23.21 1.56 -5.67
C ALA A 168 24.00 1.78 -6.97
N PHE A 169 24.44 3.01 -7.23
CA PHE A 169 25.28 3.32 -8.38
C PHE A 169 26.66 2.64 -8.33
N GLU A 170 27.33 2.64 -7.18
CA GLU A 170 28.62 1.97 -6.97
C GLU A 170 28.56 0.47 -7.30
N PHE A 171 27.46 -0.19 -6.92
CA PHE A 171 27.26 -1.63 -7.11
C PHE A 171 26.49 -1.99 -8.39
N GLY A 172 26.18 -1.01 -9.24
CA GLY A 172 25.45 -1.23 -10.51
C GLY A 172 23.99 -1.66 -10.34
N LEU A 173 23.38 -1.37 -9.19
CA LEU A 173 21.98 -1.67 -8.87
C LEU A 173 21.04 -0.53 -9.30
N PRO A 174 19.77 -0.83 -9.65
CA PRO A 174 18.80 0.21 -9.97
C PRO A 174 18.44 1.03 -8.73
N TYR A 175 18.08 2.30 -8.96
CA TYR A 175 17.42 3.15 -7.96
C TYR A 175 16.26 3.85 -8.65
N HIS A 176 15.07 3.25 -8.59
CA HIS A 176 13.88 3.76 -9.27
C HIS A 176 13.31 4.95 -8.51
N GLU A 177 13.25 6.12 -9.15
CA GLU A 177 12.78 7.35 -8.52
C GLU A 177 12.01 8.23 -9.51
N ASN A 178 10.74 8.48 -9.20
CA ASN A 178 9.92 9.44 -9.91
C ASN A 178 10.03 10.82 -9.23
N PRO A 179 10.42 11.90 -9.94
CA PRO A 179 10.73 13.17 -9.29
C PRO A 179 9.49 13.89 -8.74
N THR A 180 8.29 13.56 -9.24
CA THR A 180 7.03 14.13 -8.75
C THR A 180 5.94 13.07 -8.65
N PHE A 181 4.93 13.35 -7.82
CA PHE A 181 3.76 12.49 -7.69
C PHE A 181 3.04 12.28 -9.03
N LEU A 182 2.86 13.33 -9.82
CA LEU A 182 2.19 13.23 -11.12
C LEU A 182 2.97 12.38 -12.12
N LYS A 183 4.31 12.42 -12.11
CA LYS A 183 5.12 11.54 -12.96
C LYS A 183 5.02 10.09 -12.53
N ALA A 184 5.02 9.82 -11.22
CA ALA A 184 4.77 8.48 -10.70
C ALA A 184 3.38 7.97 -11.11
N LEU A 185 2.35 8.81 -10.99
CA LEU A 185 0.98 8.48 -11.40
C LEU A 185 0.87 8.18 -12.90
N ALA A 186 1.51 9.00 -13.74
CA ALA A 186 1.55 8.75 -15.17
C ALA A 186 2.31 7.45 -15.51
N SER A 187 3.39 7.15 -14.78
CA SER A 187 4.14 5.91 -14.92
C SER A 187 3.30 4.69 -14.52
N HIS A 188 2.60 4.76 -13.39
CA HIS A 188 1.66 3.73 -12.96
C HIS A 188 0.56 3.48 -13.98
N TYR A 189 -0.04 4.54 -14.53
CA TYR A 189 -1.05 4.42 -15.59
C TYR A 189 -0.50 3.70 -16.82
N ARG A 190 0.71 4.05 -17.27
CA ARG A 190 1.36 3.36 -18.41
C ARG A 190 1.67 1.91 -18.09
N MET A 191 2.13 1.61 -16.88
CA MET A 191 2.41 0.25 -16.44
C MET A 191 1.14 -0.61 -16.43
N LEU A 192 0.04 -0.11 -15.87
CA LEU A 192 -1.27 -0.78 -15.91
C LEU A 192 -1.79 -0.98 -17.33
N LYS A 193 -1.52 -0.03 -18.24
CA LYS A 193 -1.87 -0.18 -19.65
C LYS A 193 -1.08 -1.34 -20.28
N LYS A 194 0.23 -1.40 -20.04
CA LYS A 194 1.12 -2.46 -20.52
C LYS A 194 0.74 -3.83 -19.97
N MET A 195 0.52 -3.95 -18.65
CA MET A 195 0.06 -5.19 -18.01
C MET A 195 -1.35 -5.61 -18.44
N GLY A 196 -2.14 -4.66 -18.92
CA GLY A 196 -3.49 -4.90 -19.43
C GLY A 196 -3.54 -5.27 -20.91
N THR A 197 -2.40 -5.42 -21.56
CA THR A 197 -2.21 -5.93 -22.93
C THR A 197 -1.37 -7.20 -22.84
N SER A 198 -1.54 -8.16 -23.75
CA SER A 198 -0.85 -9.47 -23.71
C SER A 198 0.67 -9.42 -23.98
N GLU A 199 1.31 -8.27 -23.79
CA GLU A 199 2.74 -8.00 -24.04
C GLU A 199 3.53 -7.88 -22.73
N VAL A 200 3.39 -8.88 -21.86
CA VAL A 200 4.22 -9.05 -20.66
C VAL A 200 4.90 -10.40 -20.71
#